data_AF-A0A7S0W0H9-F1
#
_entry.id   AF-A0A7S0W0H9-F1
#
_cell.length_a   1.000
_cell.length_b   1.000
_cell.length_c   1.000
_cell.angle_alpha   90.00
_cell.angle_beta   90.00
_cell.angle_gamma   90.00
#
_symmetry.space_group_name_H-M   'P 1'
#
loop_
_entity.id
_entity.type
_entity.pdbx_description
1 polymer ?
#
loop_
_entity_poly.entity_id
_entity_poly.type
_entity_poly.pdbx_seq_one_letter_code
_entity_poly.pdbx_strand_id
1 'polypeptide(L)'
;WPDAGGRKVTVTTELKPVSEWEPDAKVEAIVHRRMETVRELDNAPLFVWDGPGVLSSKDNRIQETTLSTKLVSMLRDALGCDCCVLNAGNIRGNRDYEPDHRAFTYNDLKSEIPFDCEMIVVPMPGH
;
A
#
# COMPACT_ATOMS: atom_id res chain seq x y z
N TRP A 1 5.64 50.47 46.82
CA TRP A 1 5.14 49.10 46.95
C TRP A 1 6.36 48.20 47.09
N PRO A 2 6.51 47.47 48.21
CA PRO A 2 7.60 46.52 48.40
C PRO A 2 7.43 45.34 47.44
N ASP A 3 8.53 44.89 46.86
CA ASP A 3 8.76 43.62 46.17
C ASP A 3 7.52 42.92 45.60
N ALA A 4 7.19 43.24 44.35
CA ALA A 4 6.47 42.30 43.51
C ALA A 4 7.41 41.10 43.25
N GLY A 5 7.48 40.19 44.23
CA GLY A 5 8.19 38.93 44.18
C GLY A 5 7.61 38.04 43.08
N GLY A 6 7.96 38.37 41.83
CA GLY A 6 7.64 37.57 40.67
C GLY A 6 8.41 36.26 40.76
N ARG A 7 7.74 35.22 41.23
CA ARG A 7 8.28 33.86 41.32
C ARG A 7 8.79 33.48 39.92
N LYS A 8 10.11 33.35 39.75
CA LYS A 8 10.70 32.86 38.50
C LYS A 8 10.22 31.43 38.26
N VAL A 9 9.30 31.26 37.32
CA VAL A 9 8.81 29.95 36.90
C VAL A 9 9.75 29.45 35.81
N THR A 10 10.50 28.39 36.12
CA THR A 10 11.25 27.64 35.13
C THR A 10 10.32 26.61 34.52
N VAL A 11 10.01 26.75 33.23
CA VAL A 11 9.23 25.76 32.48
C VAL A 11 10.20 24.86 31.73
N THR A 12 10.05 23.56 31.90
CA THR A 12 10.76 22.54 31.11
C THR A 12 9.75 21.76 30.27
N THR A 13 10.18 21.36 29.07
CA THR A 13 9.37 20.57 28.13
C THR A 13 10.13 19.34 27.71
N GLU A 14 9.43 18.22 27.60
CA GLU A 14 9.96 16.94 27.14
C GLU A 14 9.04 16.41 26.04
N LEU A 15 9.60 15.90 24.96
CA LEU A 15 8.85 15.19 23.92
C LEU A 15 8.67 13.75 24.35
N LYS A 16 7.43 13.28 24.36
CA LYS A 16 7.08 11.92 24.77
C LYS A 16 6.38 11.19 23.63
N PRO A 17 6.69 9.90 23.40
CA PRO A 17 6.03 9.08 22.39
C PRO A 17 4.53 8.94 22.68
N VAL A 18 3.68 9.29 21.71
CA VAL A 18 2.21 9.19 21.83
C VAL A 18 1.77 7.74 22.14
N SER A 19 2.56 6.75 21.74
CA SER A 19 2.32 5.33 22.03
C SER A 19 2.35 4.97 23.52
N GLU A 20 2.85 5.84 24.40
CA GLU A 20 2.82 5.63 25.86
C GLU A 20 1.43 5.86 26.47
N TRP A 21 0.47 6.37 25.69
CA TRP A 21 -0.89 6.61 26.15
C TRP A 21 -1.88 5.70 25.44
N GLU A 22 -2.84 5.21 26.22
CA GLU A 22 -3.97 4.46 25.68
C GLU A 22 -4.80 5.35 24.75
N PRO A 23 -5.23 4.83 23.58
CA PRO A 23 -6.17 5.53 22.71
C PRO A 23 -7.45 5.92 23.45
N ASP A 24 -7.99 7.09 23.14
CA ASP A 24 -9.30 7.48 23.64
C ASP A 24 -10.38 6.56 23.04
N ALA A 25 -11.12 5.86 23.91
CA ALA A 25 -12.13 4.87 23.49
C ALA A 25 -13.21 5.43 22.57
N LYS A 26 -13.58 6.73 22.69
CA LYS A 26 -14.58 7.35 21.80
C LYS A 26 -13.99 7.59 20.42
N VAL A 27 -12.75 8.06 20.36
CA VAL A 27 -12.03 8.26 19.09
C VAL A 27 -11.79 6.92 18.40
N GLU A 28 -11.37 5.91 19.14
CA GLU A 28 -11.15 4.55 18.64
C GLU A 28 -12.43 3.96 18.03
N ALA A 29 -13.58 4.07 18.71
CA ALA A 29 -14.85 3.61 18.18
C ALA A 29 -15.24 4.31 16.87
N ILE A 30 -14.95 5.61 16.73
CA ILE A 30 -15.19 6.36 15.49
C ILE A 30 -14.28 5.86 14.37
N VAL A 31 -12.99 5.67 14.65
CA VAL A 31 -12.02 5.14 13.68
C VAL A 31 -12.43 3.75 13.24
N HIS A 32 -12.76 2.87 14.19
CA HIS A 32 -13.21 1.50 13.92
C HIS A 32 -14.40 1.49 12.95
N ARG A 33 -15.45 2.26 13.28
CA ARG A 33 -16.66 2.35 12.46
C ARG A 33 -16.38 2.87 11.04
N ARG A 34 -15.47 3.84 10.90
CA ARG A 34 -15.12 4.40 9.58
C ARG A 34 -14.21 3.48 8.77
N MET A 35 -13.34 2.74 9.44
CA MET A 35 -12.39 1.82 8.80
C MET A 35 -12.99 0.46 8.47
N GLU A 36 -14.17 0.11 8.98
CA GLU A 36 -14.83 -1.16 8.72
C GLU A 36 -14.99 -1.44 7.22
N THR A 37 -15.60 -0.51 6.48
CA THR A 37 -15.75 -0.62 5.01
C THR A 37 -14.40 -0.64 4.28
N VAL A 38 -13.41 0.10 4.78
CA VAL A 38 -12.06 0.11 4.19
C VAL A 38 -11.38 -1.25 4.38
N ARG A 39 -11.52 -1.86 5.57
CA ARG A 39 -11.00 -3.19 5.87
C ARG A 39 -11.67 -4.26 5.03
N GLU A 40 -12.97 -4.15 4.78
CA GLU A 40 -13.66 -5.05 3.85
C GLU A 40 -13.11 -4.93 2.44
N LEU A 41 -12.92 -3.69 1.95
CA LEU A 41 -12.34 -3.43 0.63
C LEU A 41 -10.90 -3.95 0.52
N ASP A 42 -10.09 -3.76 1.57
CA ASP A 42 -8.70 -4.21 1.62
C ASP A 42 -8.60 -5.75 1.49
N ASN A 43 -9.58 -6.49 2.00
CA ASN A 43 -9.62 -7.94 1.89
C ASN A 43 -10.35 -8.45 0.63
N ALA A 44 -10.87 -7.56 -0.22
CA ALA A 44 -11.54 -7.98 -1.44
C ALA A 44 -10.54 -8.63 -2.41
N PRO A 45 -10.82 -9.84 -2.93
CA PRO A 45 -9.94 -10.50 -3.90
C PRO A 45 -10.03 -9.80 -5.26
N LEU A 46 -8.87 -9.46 -5.82
CA LEU A 46 -8.74 -8.94 -7.19
C LEU A 46 -8.65 -10.07 -8.21
N PHE A 47 -7.89 -11.12 -7.89
CA PHE A 47 -7.82 -12.33 -8.70
C PHE A 47 -7.41 -13.53 -7.85
N VAL A 48 -7.65 -14.72 -8.38
CA VAL A 48 -7.14 -15.98 -7.83
C VAL A 48 -5.96 -16.44 -8.70
N TRP A 49 -4.84 -16.78 -8.07
CA TRP A 49 -3.66 -17.31 -8.73
C TRP A 49 -3.85 -18.81 -9.05
N ASP A 50 -3.99 -19.07 -10.34
CA ASP A 50 -4.14 -20.38 -10.97
C ASP A 50 -2.96 -20.74 -11.89
N GLY A 51 -1.97 -19.84 -11.99
CA GLY A 51 -0.79 -20.03 -12.82
C GLY A 51 0.20 -21.07 -12.26
N PRO A 52 1.16 -21.50 -13.09
CA PRO A 52 2.21 -22.41 -12.67
C PRO A 52 3.17 -21.73 -11.68
N GLY A 53 3.56 -22.47 -10.64
CA GLY A 53 4.58 -22.03 -9.69
C GLY A 53 4.09 -20.99 -8.67
N VAL A 54 5.06 -20.33 -8.05
CA VAL A 54 4.85 -19.35 -6.97
C VAL A 54 4.47 -18.00 -7.58
N LEU A 55 3.48 -17.34 -6.98
CA LEU A 55 3.21 -15.93 -7.27
C LEU A 55 4.30 -15.09 -6.60
N SER A 56 5.08 -14.33 -7.38
CA SER A 56 6.26 -13.63 -6.89
C SER A 56 6.45 -12.28 -7.56
N SER A 57 6.89 -11.29 -6.80
CA SER A 57 7.40 -9.99 -7.24
C SER A 57 8.90 -9.82 -7.02
N LYS A 58 9.58 -10.89 -6.59
CA LYS A 58 10.97 -10.86 -6.15
C LYS A 58 11.93 -10.61 -7.32
N ASP A 59 12.83 -9.64 -7.12
CA ASP A 59 13.86 -9.26 -8.10
C ASP A 59 13.29 -8.78 -9.46
N ASN A 60 12.07 -8.21 -9.46
CA ASN A 60 11.37 -7.78 -10.69
C ASN A 60 12.11 -6.75 -11.57
N ARG A 61 13.18 -6.12 -11.06
CA ARG A 61 13.97 -5.13 -11.79
C ARG A 61 15.03 -5.77 -12.69
N ILE A 62 15.38 -7.02 -12.42
CA ILE A 62 16.45 -7.74 -13.12
C ILE A 62 15.94 -8.98 -13.86
N GLN A 63 14.71 -9.43 -13.57
CA GLN A 63 14.10 -10.58 -14.21
C GLN A 63 12.58 -10.46 -14.32
N GLU A 64 12.00 -11.28 -15.18
CA GLU A 64 10.55 -11.48 -15.24
C GLU A 64 10.06 -12.17 -13.96
N THR A 65 8.87 -11.80 -13.48
CA THR A 65 8.23 -12.41 -12.33
C THR A 65 6.75 -12.68 -12.60
N THR A 66 6.21 -13.72 -11.99
CA THR A 66 4.82 -14.15 -12.22
C THR A 66 3.81 -13.08 -11.81
N LEU A 67 4.06 -12.35 -10.71
CA LEU A 67 3.16 -11.27 -10.29
C LEU A 67 3.23 -10.08 -11.24
N SER A 68 4.42 -9.62 -11.63
CA SER A 68 4.56 -8.50 -12.57
C SER A 68 3.89 -8.83 -13.90
N THR A 69 4.11 -10.03 -14.44
CA THR A 69 3.47 -10.47 -15.68
C THR A 69 1.95 -10.53 -15.56
N LYS A 70 1.41 -11.04 -14.43
CA LYS A 70 -0.03 -11.10 -14.19
C LYS A 70 -0.64 -9.69 -14.06
N LEU A 71 -0.06 -8.81 -13.25
CA LEU A 71 -0.55 -7.45 -13.04
C LEU A 71 -0.55 -6.64 -14.33
N VAL A 72 0.56 -6.65 -15.07
CA VAL A 72 0.69 -5.89 -16.32
C VAL A 72 -0.24 -6.45 -17.40
N SER A 73 -0.46 -7.76 -17.45
CA SER A 73 -1.47 -8.37 -18.34
C SER A 73 -2.89 -7.95 -17.97
N MET A 74 -3.23 -7.92 -16.68
CA MET A 74 -4.54 -7.44 -16.22
C MET A 74 -4.76 -5.95 -16.53
N LEU A 75 -3.72 -5.12 -16.38
CA LEU A 75 -3.80 -3.70 -16.75
C LEU A 75 -4.02 -3.52 -18.25
N ARG A 76 -3.30 -4.28 -19.09
CA ARG A 76 -3.54 -4.31 -20.54
C ARG A 76 -5.00 -4.63 -20.84
N ASP A 77 -5.50 -5.72 -20.28
CA ASP A 77 -6.86 -6.20 -20.55
C ASP A 77 -7.93 -5.21 -20.04
N ALA A 78 -7.72 -4.63 -18.85
CA ALA A 78 -8.63 -3.65 -18.26
C ALA A 78 -8.67 -2.31 -19.03
N LEU A 79 -7.55 -1.90 -19.62
CA LEU A 79 -7.44 -0.68 -20.43
C LEU A 79 -7.80 -0.92 -21.91
N GLY A 80 -8.01 -2.18 -22.32
CA GLY A 80 -8.37 -2.53 -23.69
C GLY A 80 -7.28 -2.19 -24.71
N CYS A 81 -6.00 -2.28 -24.32
CA CYS A 81 -4.87 -2.00 -25.20
C CYS A 81 -4.14 -3.28 -25.65
N ASP A 82 -3.33 -3.19 -26.70
CA ASP A 82 -2.56 -4.34 -27.19
C ASP A 82 -1.33 -4.65 -26.32
N CYS A 83 -0.79 -3.64 -25.65
CA CYS A 83 0.41 -3.73 -24.82
C CYS A 83 0.29 -2.80 -23.61
N CYS A 84 0.78 -3.25 -22.46
CA CYS A 84 0.96 -2.44 -21.27
C CYS A 84 2.42 -2.53 -20.83
N VAL A 85 3.02 -1.39 -20.53
CA VAL A 85 4.37 -1.31 -19.98
C VAL A 85 4.28 -0.59 -18.64
N LEU A 86 4.81 -1.22 -17.61
CA LEU A 86 4.92 -0.64 -16.28
C LEU A 86 6.37 -0.70 -15.85
N ASN A 87 6.91 0.42 -15.38
CA ASN A 87 8.27 0.43 -14.82
C ASN A 87 8.30 -0.45 -13.56
N ALA A 88 9.25 -1.38 -13.50
CA ALA A 88 9.41 -2.32 -12.38
C ALA A 88 9.57 -1.61 -11.02
N GLY A 89 10.07 -0.37 -10.98
CA GLY A 89 10.18 0.43 -9.77
C GLY A 89 8.85 0.79 -9.09
N ASN A 90 7.72 0.66 -9.80
CA ASN A 90 6.38 0.82 -9.24
C ASN A 90 5.95 -0.40 -8.41
N ILE A 91 6.46 -1.59 -8.70
CA ILE A 91 6.18 -2.82 -7.94
C ILE A 91 7.32 -3.02 -6.93
N ARG A 92 7.00 -2.92 -5.64
CA ARG A 92 7.97 -2.79 -4.54
C ARG A 92 7.91 -3.90 -3.49
N GLY A 93 6.98 -4.87 -3.60
CA GLY A 93 6.82 -5.90 -2.57
C GLY A 93 8.04 -6.80 -2.42
N ASN A 94 8.73 -7.11 -3.53
CA ASN A 94 9.95 -7.93 -3.57
C ASN A 94 9.85 -9.23 -2.75
N ARG A 95 8.75 -9.97 -2.95
CA ARG A 95 8.41 -11.14 -2.12
C ARG A 95 7.86 -12.30 -2.94
N ASP A 96 8.00 -13.48 -2.37
CA ASP A 96 7.32 -14.69 -2.78
C ASP A 96 6.05 -14.82 -1.93
N TYR A 97 4.91 -15.11 -2.55
CA TYR A 97 3.65 -15.38 -1.85
C TYR A 97 3.56 -16.86 -1.50
N GLU A 98 3.02 -17.16 -0.33
CA GLU A 98 2.89 -18.54 0.12
C GLU A 98 1.96 -19.36 -0.79
N PRO A 99 2.19 -20.69 -0.96
CA PRO A 99 1.39 -21.51 -1.87
C PRO A 99 -0.11 -21.59 -1.57
N ASP A 100 -0.50 -21.32 -0.32
CA ASP A 100 -1.88 -21.23 0.15
C ASP A 100 -2.50 -19.83 -0.05
N HIS A 101 -1.67 -18.80 -0.25
CA HIS A 101 -2.10 -17.44 -0.58
C HIS A 101 -2.50 -17.33 -2.07
N ARG A 102 -3.64 -17.93 -2.41
CA ARG A 102 -4.13 -17.94 -3.80
C ARG A 102 -4.95 -16.73 -4.17
N ALA A 103 -5.64 -16.11 -3.23
CA ALA A 103 -6.44 -14.91 -3.49
C ALA A 103 -5.56 -13.67 -3.32
N PHE A 104 -5.22 -13.01 -4.42
CA PHE A 104 -4.51 -11.74 -4.37
C PHE A 104 -5.51 -10.62 -4.09
N THR A 105 -5.32 -9.91 -2.99
CA THR A 105 -6.29 -8.93 -2.47
C THR A 105 -5.94 -7.49 -2.86
N TYR A 106 -6.86 -6.56 -2.60
CA TYR A 106 -6.59 -5.13 -2.75
C TYR A 106 -5.49 -4.64 -1.80
N ASN A 107 -5.40 -5.21 -0.59
CA ASN A 107 -4.29 -4.94 0.33
C ASN A 107 -2.96 -5.43 -0.21
N ASP A 108 -2.92 -6.61 -0.84
CA ASP A 108 -1.71 -7.10 -1.51
C ASP A 108 -1.27 -6.14 -2.61
N LEU A 109 -2.22 -5.64 -3.43
CA LEU A 109 -1.93 -4.63 -4.45
C LEU A 109 -1.32 -3.36 -3.84
N LYS A 110 -1.91 -2.83 -2.76
CA LYS A 110 -1.38 -1.64 -2.07
C LYS A 110 0.03 -1.86 -1.52
N SER A 111 0.31 -3.07 -1.02
CA SER A 111 1.64 -3.41 -0.52
C SER A 111 2.68 -3.51 -1.65
N GLU A 112 2.26 -3.97 -2.83
CA GLU A 112 3.09 -4.07 -4.03
C GLU A 112 3.28 -2.71 -4.70
N ILE A 113 2.23 -1.90 -4.82
CA ILE A 113 2.23 -0.59 -5.48
C ILE A 113 1.80 0.47 -4.45
N PRO A 114 2.72 0.89 -3.56
CA PRO A 114 2.37 1.77 -2.44
C PRO A 114 2.17 3.24 -2.83
N PHE A 115 2.46 3.60 -4.08
CA PHE A 115 2.32 4.96 -4.58
C PHE A 115 1.40 4.96 -5.80
N ASP A 116 0.65 6.04 -5.96
CA ASP A 116 -0.20 6.22 -7.13
C ASP A 116 0.64 6.15 -8.40
N CYS A 117 0.22 5.29 -9.31
CA CYS A 117 0.85 5.08 -10.60
C CYS A 117 -0.14 5.52 -11.68
N GLU A 118 -0.01 6.77 -12.14
CA GLU A 118 -0.83 7.28 -13.23
C GLU A 118 -0.54 6.51 -14.52
N MET A 119 -1.61 6.07 -15.18
CA MET A 119 -1.55 5.30 -16.42
C MET A 119 -2.11 6.13 -17.56
N ILE A 120 -1.43 6.08 -18.71
CA ILE A 120 -1.89 6.71 -19.95
C ILE A 120 -2.01 5.67 -21.05
N VAL A 121 -3.08 5.77 -21.85
CA VAL A 121 -3.27 4.95 -23.06
C VAL A 121 -2.95 5.82 -24.26
N VAL A 122 -1.97 5.41 -25.05
CA VAL A 122 -1.53 6.16 -26.23
C VAL A 122 -1.46 5.22 -27.44
N PRO A 123 -1.91 5.66 -28.63
CA PRO A 123 -1.65 4.94 -29.87
C PRO A 123 -0.16 5.05 -30.20
N MET A 124 0.52 3.91 -30.29
CA MET A 124 1.94 3.86 -30.62
C MET A 124 2.11 3.36 -32.07
N PRO A 125 2.69 4.16 -32.98
CA PRO A 125 3.06 3.68 -34.29
C PRO A 125 4.22 2.66 -34.18
N GLY A 126 4.17 1.59 -34.97
CA GLY A 126 5.18 0.54 -34.96
C GLY A 126 6.43 0.81 -35.81
N HIS A 127 6.77 2.07 -36.08
CA HIS A 127 7.86 2.49 -36.98
C HIS A 127 8.90 3.38 -36.31
#